data_AF-A0A9E0UNY1-F1
#
_entry.id   AF-A0A9E0UNY1-F1
#
_cell.length_a   1.000
_cell.length_b   1.000
_cell.length_c   1.000
_cell.angle_alpha   90.00
_cell.angle_beta   90.00
_cell.angle_gamma   90.00
#
_symmetry.space_group_name_H-M   'P 1'
#
loop_
_entity.id
_entity.type
_entity.pdbx_description
1 polymer ?
#
loop_
_entity_poly.entity_id
_entity_poly.type
_entity_poly.pdbx_seq_one_letter_code
_entity_poly.pdbx_strand_id
1 'polypeptide(L)' 'MIGIPVFIACDDNYAKYAAVVVSSIVNNTKSKVSFFILSRGLSRENTLYLSESAKGNPLEILKVDAKVF' A
#
# COMPACT_ATOMS: atom_id res chain seq x y z
N MET A 1 9.42 7.89 14.60
CA MET A 1 8.36 8.84 14.24
C MET A 1 7.62 8.24 13.06
N ILE A 2 6.37 7.81 13.25
CA ILE A 2 5.53 7.22 12.20
C ILE A 2 5.17 8.38 11.25
N GLY A 3 5.30 8.19 9.94
CA GLY A 3 4.92 9.21 8.96
C GLY A 3 3.41 9.45 8.94
N ILE A 4 2.93 10.30 8.02
CA ILE A 4 1.48 10.43 7.79
C ILE A 4 0.94 9.05 7.36
N PRO A 5 -0.03 8.46 8.10
CA PRO A 5 -0.53 7.14 7.75
C PRO A 5 -1.51 7.23 6.57
N VAL A 6 -1.35 6.35 5.59
CA VAL A 6 -2.24 6.22 4.42
C VAL A 6 -2.70 4.79 4.31
N PHE A 7 -4.01 4.58 4.39
CA PHE A 7 -4.64 3.26 4.28
C PHE A 7 -5.25 3.10 2.88
N ILE A 8 -4.94 2.00 2.22
CA ILE A 8 -5.48 1.65 0.90
C ILE A 8 -6.09 0.27 0.99
N ALA A 9 -7.38 0.16 0.71
CA ALA A 9 -8.05 -1.14 0.58
C ALA A 9 -8.02 -1.57 -0.88
N CYS A 10 -7.41 -2.73 -1.16
CA CYS A 10 -7.44 -3.33 -2.49
C CYS A 10 -7.33 -4.85 -2.42
N ASP A 11 -7.84 -5.52 -3.46
CA ASP A 11 -7.52 -6.92 -3.73
C ASP A 11 -6.34 -7.01 -4.71
N ASP A 12 -6.00 -8.24 -5.11
CA ASP A 12 -4.88 -8.51 -6.01
C ASP A 12 -5.11 -7.98 -7.44
N ASN A 13 -6.37 -7.93 -7.91
CA ASN A 13 -6.69 -7.41 -9.26
C ASN A 13 -6.47 -5.90 -9.36
N TYR A 14 -6.61 -5.20 -8.24
CA TYR A 14 -6.45 -3.74 -8.17
C TYR A 14 -5.09 -3.28 -7.64
N ALA A 15 -4.20 -4.19 -7.26
CA ALA A 15 -2.90 -3.85 -6.66
C ALA A 15 -2.04 -2.93 -7.53
N LYS A 16 -2.07 -3.10 -8.86
CA LYS A 16 -1.37 -2.20 -9.79
C LYS A 16 -1.87 -0.75 -9.74
N TYR A 17 -3.16 -0.53 -9.50
CA TYR A 17 -3.72 0.81 -9.35
C TYR A 17 -3.38 1.41 -7.99
N ALA A 18 -3.38 0.58 -6.94
CA ALA A 18 -2.89 0.99 -5.62
C ALA A 18 -1.42 1.42 -5.68
N ALA A 19 -0.57 0.72 -6.46
CA ALA A 19 0.82 1.12 -6.70
C ALA A 19 0.94 2.50 -7.36
N VAL A 20 0.08 2.82 -8.33
CA VAL A 20 0.02 4.16 -8.94
C VAL A 20 -0.37 5.23 -7.92
N VAL A 21 -1.34 4.94 -7.03
CA VAL A 21 -1.75 5.84 -5.94
C VAL A 21 -0.60 6.08 -4.96
N VAL A 22 0.10 5.02 -4.54
CA VAL A 22 1.27 5.13 -3.67
C VAL A 22 2.35 6.01 -4.33
N SER A 23 2.68 5.73 -5.59
CA SER A 23 3.68 6.48 -6.36
C SER A 23 3.29 7.96 -6.52
N SER A 24 2.03 8.26 -6.80
CA SER A 24 1.57 9.64 -6.94
C SER A 24 1.68 10.42 -5.62
N ILE A 25 1.34 9.80 -4.49
CA ILE A 25 1.47 10.41 -3.16
C ILE A 25 2.94 10.74 -2.87
N VAL A 26 3.85 9.75 -3.00
CA VAL A 26 5.27 9.98 -2.67
C VAL A 26 5.94 11.01 -3.59
N ASN A 27 5.47 11.17 -4.83
CA ASN A 27 6.02 12.15 -5.76
C ASN A 27 5.51 13.58 -5.51
N ASN A 28 4.41 13.74 -4.80
CA ASN A 28 3.74 15.03 -4.60
C ASN A 28 3.82 15.56 -3.16
N THR A 29 4.47 14.85 -2.26
CA THR A 29 4.69 15.29 -0.88
C THR A 29 6.15 15.26 -0.48
N LYS A 30 6.56 16.21 0.36
CA LYS A 30 7.86 16.20 1.04
C LYS A 30 7.78 15.55 2.44
N SER A 31 6.58 15.24 2.90
CA SER A 31 6.34 14.61 4.20
C SER A 31 6.69 13.13 4.15
N LYS A 32 7.15 12.57 5.28
CA LYS A 32 7.25 11.11 5.43
C LYS A 32 5.85 10.51 5.47
N VAL A 33 5.65 9.41 4.75
CA VAL A 33 4.36 8.70 4.68
C VAL A 33 4.57 7.26 5.14
N SER A 34 3.53 6.63 5.69
CA SER A 34 3.54 5.21 6.03
C SER A 34 2.28 4.57 5.46
N PHE A 35 2.45 3.61 4.55
CA PHE A 35 1.36 2.99 3.80
C PHE A 35 0.92 1.68 4.45
N PHE A 36 -0.39 1.46 4.47
CA PHE A 36 -1.01 0.25 4.98
C PHE A 36 -2.00 -0.28 3.94
N ILE A 37 -1.71 -1.44 3.36
CA ILE A 37 -2.54 -2.08 2.34
C ILE A 37 -3.46 -3.09 3.03
N LEU A 38 -4.75 -2.78 3.08
CA LEU A 38 -5.79 -3.66 3.59
C LEU A 38 -6.18 -4.63 2.48
N SER A 39 -5.85 -5.91 2.63
CA SER A 39 -6.14 -6.93 1.59
C SER A 39 -6.46 -8.29 2.18
N ARG A 40 -7.27 -9.10 1.47
CA ARG A 40 -7.48 -10.53 1.79
C ARG A 40 -6.24 -11.39 1.47
N GLY A 41 -5.36 -10.86 0.62
CA GLY A 41 -4.17 -11.50 0.14
C GLY A 41 -3.76 -10.89 -1.19
N LEU A 42 -2.46 -10.68 -1.37
CA LEU A 42 -1.86 -10.22 -2.61
C LEU A 42 -0.87 -11.28 -3.10
N SER A 43 -0.71 -11.40 -4.41
CA SER A 43 0.35 -12.18 -5.01
C SER A 43 1.71 -11.59 -4.63
N ARG A 44 2.75 -12.43 -4.69
CA ARG A 44 4.12 -12.01 -4.40
C ARG A 44 4.59 -10.90 -5.35
N GLU A 45 4.19 -10.99 -6.62
CA GLU A 45 4.51 -10.01 -7.66
C GLU A 45 3.88 -8.65 -7.36
N ASN A 46 2.58 -8.62 -7.08
CA ASN A 46 1.89 -7.37 -6.73
C ASN A 46 2.38 -6.75 -5.42
N THR A 47 2.75 -7.58 -4.45
CA THR A 47 3.40 -7.13 -3.20
C THR A 47 4.73 -6.42 -3.49
N LEU A 48 5.54 -6.97 -4.41
CA LEU A 48 6.81 -6.38 -4.82
C LEU A 48 6.59 -5.00 -5.46
N TYR A 49 5.67 -4.92 -6.44
CA TYR A 49 5.38 -3.66 -7.15
C TYR A 49 4.85 -2.56 -6.23
N LEU A 50 3.99 -2.90 -5.27
CA LEU A 50 3.54 -1.96 -4.24
C LEU A 50 4.71 -1.44 -3.41
N SER A 51 5.58 -2.33 -2.95
CA SER A 51 6.74 -1.99 -2.13
C SER A 51 7.72 -1.07 -2.88
N GLU A 52 8.01 -1.37 -4.15
CA GLU A 52 8.85 -0.54 -5.00
C GLU A 52 8.26 0.86 -5.22
N SER A 53 6.93 0.95 -5.35
CA SER A 53 6.21 2.22 -5.56
C SER A 53 6.28 3.16 -4.36
N ALA A 54 6.55 2.66 -3.15
CA ALA A 54 6.65 3.46 -1.93
C ALA A 54 7.97 4.25 -1.81
N LYS A 55 8.95 4.02 -2.71
CA LYS A 55 10.23 4.77 -2.78
C LYS A 55 10.95 4.89 -1.43
N GLY A 56 11.01 3.79 -0.67
CA GLY A 56 11.68 3.73 0.63
C GLY A 56 10.83 4.25 1.81
N ASN A 57 9.59 4.69 1.58
CA ASN A 57 8.63 4.88 2.66
C ASN A 57 8.13 3.50 3.15
N PRO A 58 7.83 3.34 4.46
CA PRO A 58 7.25 2.11 4.98
C PRO A 58 5.94 1.76 4.26
N LEU A 59 5.80 0.50 3.87
CA LEU A 59 4.58 -0.07 3.34
C LEU A 59 4.36 -1.44 3.99
N GLU A 60 3.20 -1.62 4.61
CA GLU A 60 2.81 -2.86 5.27
C GLU A 60 1.53 -3.40 4.66
N ILE A 61 1.45 -4.71 4.44
CA ILE A 61 0.22 -5.38 4.01
C ILE A 61 -0.46 -5.96 5.25
N LEU A 62 -1.63 -5.41 5.55
CA LEU A 62 -2.47 -5.86 6.65
C LEU A 62 -3.52 -6.82 6.09
N LYS A 63 -3.43 -8.07 6.51
CA LYS A 63 -4.40 -9.09 6.11
C LYS A 63 -5.74 -8.84 6.80
N VAL A 64 -6.78 -8.65 6.00
CA VAL A 64 -8.15 -8.48 6.50
C VAL A 64 -8.94 -9.75 6.27
N ASP A 65 -9.48 -10.34 7.34
CA ASP A 65 -10.43 -11.44 7.25
C ASP A 65 -11.83 -10.87 7.02
N ALA A 66 -12.35 -11.07 5.81
CA ALA A 66 -13.69 -10.60 5.47
C ALA A 66 -14.81 -11.44 6.07
N LYS A 67 -14.51 -12.54 6.78
CA LYS A 67 -15.51 -13.27 7.56
C LYS A 67 -15.91 -12.54 8.86
N VAL A 68 -15.19 -11.47 9.20
CA VAL A 68 -15.43 -10.66 10.40
C VAL A 68 -16.43 -9.50 10.12
N PHE A 69 -16.85 -9.32 8.87
CA PHE A 69 -17.80 -8.30 8.41
C PHE A 69 -18.90 -8.94 7.55
#